data_AF-A0A520I7D0-F1
#
_entry.id   AF-A0A520I7D0-F1
#
_cell.length_a   1.000
_cell.length_b   1.000
_cell.length_c   1.000
_cell.angle_alpha   90.00
_cell.angle_beta   90.00
_cell.angle_gamma   90.00
#
_symmetry.space_group_name_H-M   'P 1'
#
loop_
_entity.id
_entity.type
_entity.pdbx_description
1 polymer ?
#
loop_
_entity_poly.entity_id
_entity_poly.type
_entity_poly.pdbx_seq_one_letter_code
_entity_poly.pdbx_strand_id
1 'polypeptide(L)'
;GLNLALHYLSGAITFDPLVSTVDPILASKIVWLDCFLTNMDRTPRNTNMLIWHKELWLIDHGASLYFHHNIQNWKEQAVKPFTLIKDHVLLPYATELDAVDAEFRHLLNAEKIRSIVALIPDEWLNIDGTFESAETNRAIYSGFLELRLANSSTFVNQAKDAR
;
A
#
# COMPACT_ATOMS: atom_id res chain seq x y z
N GLY A 1 -19.15 -19.26 7.66
CA GLY A 1 -19.05 -17.83 7.36
C GLY A 1 -18.37 -17.64 6.01
N LEU A 2 -18.34 -16.41 5.52
CA LEU A 2 -17.61 -16.05 4.32
C LEU A 2 -16.09 -16.12 4.58
N ASN A 3 -15.35 -16.81 3.70
CA ASN A 3 -13.90 -17.03 3.87
C ASN A 3 -13.13 -16.42 2.70
N LEU A 4 -11.94 -15.87 2.98
CA LEU A 4 -10.96 -15.48 1.97
C LEU A 4 -9.97 -16.63 1.76
N ALA A 5 -9.94 -17.20 0.56
CA ALA A 5 -8.92 -18.19 0.20
C ALA A 5 -7.66 -17.48 -0.31
N LEU A 6 -6.49 -17.97 0.12
CA LEU A 6 -5.20 -17.50 -0.36
C LEU A 6 -4.49 -18.65 -1.09
N HIS A 7 -3.80 -18.31 -2.18
CA HIS A 7 -3.01 -19.28 -2.92
C HIS A 7 -1.70 -19.58 -2.18
N TYR A 8 -1.47 -20.84 -1.86
CA TYR A 8 -0.19 -21.29 -1.33
C TYR A 8 0.87 -21.35 -2.45
N LEU A 9 1.87 -20.47 -2.38
CA LEU A 9 2.95 -20.39 -3.36
C LEU A 9 4.00 -21.47 -3.10
N SER A 10 3.75 -22.68 -3.62
CA SER A 10 4.65 -23.83 -3.41
C SER A 10 6.05 -23.56 -3.96
N GLY A 11 7.07 -23.77 -3.12
CA GLY A 11 8.48 -23.55 -3.49
C GLY A 11 8.91 -22.08 -3.51
N ALA A 12 8.08 -21.15 -3.04
CA ALA A 12 8.48 -19.77 -2.84
C ALA A 12 9.57 -19.69 -1.75
N ILE A 13 10.51 -18.76 -1.94
CA ILE A 13 11.56 -18.45 -0.97
C ILE A 13 11.43 -17.00 -0.50
N THR A 14 11.92 -16.70 0.69
CA THR A 14 11.93 -15.33 1.21
C THR A 14 12.80 -14.44 0.33
N PHE A 15 12.32 -13.23 0.04
CA PHE A 15 13.15 -12.20 -0.58
C PHE A 15 14.27 -11.77 0.37
N ASP A 16 15.51 -11.86 -0.10
CA ASP A 16 16.71 -11.40 0.62
C ASP A 16 17.33 -10.21 -0.12
N PRO A 17 17.31 -8.99 0.47
CA PRO A 17 17.85 -7.79 -0.17
C PRO A 17 19.38 -7.82 -0.36
N LEU A 18 20.12 -8.69 0.34
CA LEU A 18 21.58 -8.76 0.24
C LEU A 18 22.04 -9.48 -1.03
N VAL A 19 21.19 -10.33 -1.62
CA VAL A 19 21.53 -11.16 -2.78
C VAL A 19 20.58 -10.98 -3.96
N SER A 20 19.44 -10.31 -3.75
CA SER A 20 18.45 -10.07 -4.79
C SER A 20 18.65 -8.72 -5.46
N THR A 21 18.67 -8.70 -6.79
CA THR A 21 18.61 -7.48 -7.58
C THR A 21 17.16 -7.18 -7.95
N VAL A 22 16.67 -6.00 -7.63
CA VAL A 22 15.33 -5.54 -8.02
C VAL A 22 15.45 -4.47 -9.09
N ASP A 23 14.67 -4.61 -10.15
CA ASP A 23 14.57 -3.60 -11.20
C ASP A 23 14.14 -2.24 -10.60
N PRO A 24 14.79 -1.12 -10.95
CA PRO A 24 14.49 0.19 -10.35
C PRO A 24 13.04 0.65 -10.55
N ILE A 25 12.41 0.34 -11.69
CA ILE A 25 11.00 0.67 -11.92
C ILE A 25 10.12 -0.16 -10.98
N LEU A 26 10.36 -1.47 -10.87
CA LEU A 26 9.62 -2.32 -9.94
C LEU A 26 9.78 -1.86 -8.49
N ALA A 27 11.01 -1.54 -8.06
CA ALA A 27 11.27 -1.00 -6.73
C ALA A 27 10.50 0.31 -6.48
N SER A 28 10.52 1.23 -7.44
CA SER A 28 9.74 2.48 -7.36
C SER A 28 8.23 2.24 -7.29
N LYS A 29 7.70 1.27 -8.04
CA LYS A 29 6.27 0.89 -7.97
C LYS A 29 5.88 0.41 -6.59
N ILE A 30 6.71 -0.43 -5.97
CA ILE A 30 6.45 -0.97 -4.63
C ILE A 30 6.58 0.13 -3.56
N VAL A 31 7.64 0.93 -3.60
CA VAL A 31 7.85 2.05 -2.66
C VAL A 31 6.71 3.07 -2.77
N TRP A 32 6.28 3.41 -3.99
CA TRP A 32 5.14 4.30 -4.19
C TRP A 32 3.87 3.70 -3.60
N LEU A 33 3.60 2.40 -3.84
CA LEU A 33 2.42 1.71 -3.31
C LEU A 33 2.41 1.71 -1.78
N ASP A 34 3.54 1.42 -1.14
CA ASP A 34 3.63 1.40 0.32
C ASP A 34 3.53 2.80 0.93
N CYS A 35 4.04 3.84 0.27
CA CYS A 35 3.74 5.23 0.63
C CYS A 35 2.25 5.55 0.54
N PHE A 36 1.62 5.13 -0.56
CA PHE A 36 0.20 5.35 -0.81
C PHE A 36 -0.67 4.64 0.23
N LEU A 37 -0.35 3.40 0.58
CA LEU A 37 -1.06 2.61 1.57
C LEU A 37 -0.61 2.86 3.01
N THR A 38 0.40 3.70 3.26
CA THR A 38 1.02 3.88 4.59
C THR A 38 1.50 2.56 5.22
N ASN A 39 2.11 1.70 4.42
CA ASN A 39 2.59 0.39 4.87
C ASN A 39 3.92 0.54 5.63
N MET A 40 3.88 0.30 6.93
CA MET A 40 5.05 0.48 7.82
C MET A 40 5.92 -0.76 7.98
N ASP A 41 5.50 -1.91 7.47
CA ASP A 41 6.13 -3.21 7.74
C ASP A 41 6.76 -3.84 6.49
N ARG A 42 7.37 -3.02 5.61
CA ARG A 42 8.22 -3.51 4.51
C ARG A 42 9.68 -3.11 4.71
N THR A 43 10.27 -3.63 5.78
CA THR A 43 11.62 -3.24 6.24
C THR A 43 12.67 -4.31 5.92
N PRO A 44 13.98 -4.02 6.05
CA PRO A 44 15.01 -5.05 5.89
C PRO A 44 14.89 -6.23 6.87
N ARG A 45 14.25 -6.03 8.03
CA ARG A 45 14.02 -7.08 9.04
C ARG A 45 12.79 -7.92 8.74
N ASN A 46 11.77 -7.31 8.15
CA ASN A 46 10.55 -7.98 7.71
C ASN A 46 10.19 -7.49 6.31
N THR A 47 10.69 -8.20 5.30
CA THR A 47 10.53 -7.77 3.91
C THR A 47 9.11 -7.97 3.41
N ASN A 48 8.35 -8.90 4.01
CA ASN A 48 7.01 -9.29 3.58
C ASN A 48 6.95 -9.52 2.05
N MET A 49 8.01 -10.12 1.50
CA MET A 49 8.16 -10.41 0.07
C MET A 49 8.72 -11.81 -0.14
N LEU A 50 8.26 -12.44 -1.22
CA LEU A 50 8.68 -13.76 -1.65
C LEU A 50 9.21 -13.69 -3.08
N ILE A 51 10.14 -14.60 -3.41
CA ILE A 51 10.47 -14.93 -4.79
C ILE A 51 9.78 -16.25 -5.14
N TRP A 52 8.94 -16.23 -6.17
CA TRP A 52 8.23 -17.39 -6.68
C TRP A 52 8.30 -17.41 -8.20
N HIS A 53 8.76 -18.51 -8.79
CA HIS A 53 9.01 -18.62 -10.24
C HIS A 53 9.83 -17.46 -10.85
N LYS A 54 10.82 -16.94 -10.10
CA LYS A 54 11.67 -15.79 -10.46
C LYS A 54 10.95 -14.43 -10.52
N GLU A 55 9.73 -14.36 -9.98
CA GLU A 55 8.97 -13.13 -9.82
C GLU A 55 8.95 -12.71 -8.35
N LEU A 56 8.89 -11.40 -8.11
CA LEU A 56 8.75 -10.81 -6.78
C LEU A 56 7.27 -10.71 -6.41
N TRP A 57 6.91 -11.30 -5.28
CA TRP A 57 5.55 -11.33 -4.75
C TRP A 57 5.48 -10.56 -3.44
N LEU A 58 4.55 -9.60 -3.35
CA LEU A 58 4.27 -8.89 -2.10
C LEU A 58 3.28 -9.72 -1.28
N ILE A 59 3.60 -9.93 0.00
CA ILE A 59 2.70 -10.54 0.97
C ILE A 59 2.47 -9.57 2.13
N ASP A 60 1.54 -9.94 3.00
CA ASP A 60 1.25 -9.29 4.28
C ASP A 60 1.18 -7.75 4.24
N HIS A 61 0.02 -7.23 3.83
CA HIS A 61 -0.30 -5.80 3.94
C HIS A 61 -1.07 -5.50 5.24
N GLY A 62 -1.00 -6.37 6.26
CA GLY A 62 -1.76 -6.21 7.50
C GLY A 62 -1.41 -4.93 8.28
N ALA A 63 -0.18 -4.42 8.12
CA ALA A 63 0.28 -3.17 8.72
C ALA A 63 0.11 -1.94 7.80
N SER A 64 -0.73 -2.03 6.76
CA SER A 64 -1.12 -0.91 5.91
C SER A 64 -2.34 -0.18 6.45
N LEU A 65 -2.63 0.99 5.88
CA LEU A 65 -3.82 1.81 6.14
C LEU A 65 -3.98 2.18 7.62
N TYR A 66 -2.86 2.44 8.30
CA TYR A 66 -2.78 2.67 9.75
C TYR A 66 -3.77 3.72 10.30
N PHE A 67 -4.26 4.62 9.45
CA PHE A 67 -5.28 5.61 9.82
C PHE A 67 -6.55 4.98 10.40
N HIS A 68 -6.86 3.71 10.12
CA HIS A 68 -8.03 3.01 10.68
C HIS A 68 -8.01 2.90 12.20
N HIS A 69 -6.85 3.09 12.84
CA HIS A 69 -6.74 3.14 14.30
C HIS A 69 -7.12 4.51 14.86
N ASN A 70 -7.28 5.53 14.01
CA ASN A 70 -7.74 6.88 14.37
C ASN A 70 -8.56 7.48 13.21
N ILE A 71 -9.76 6.94 13.02
CA ILE A 71 -10.66 7.30 11.92
C ILE A 71 -11.07 8.78 11.98
N GLN A 72 -11.20 9.38 13.17
CA GLN A 72 -11.70 10.75 13.32
C GLN A 72 -10.89 11.77 12.50
N ASN A 73 -9.58 11.56 12.36
CA ASN A 73 -8.67 12.46 11.65
C ASN A 73 -8.18 11.89 10.31
N TRP A 74 -8.90 10.95 9.70
CA TRP A 74 -8.42 10.26 8.49
C TRP A 74 -8.09 11.22 7.34
N LYS A 75 -8.84 12.31 7.16
CA LYS A 75 -8.60 13.32 6.11
C LYS A 75 -7.26 14.03 6.27
N GLU A 76 -6.92 14.40 7.50
CA GLU A 76 -5.63 15.02 7.81
C GLU A 76 -4.49 14.02 7.61
N GLN A 77 -4.70 12.75 7.96
CA GLN A 77 -3.71 11.70 7.73
C GLN A 77 -3.48 11.42 6.25
N ALA A 78 -4.53 11.49 5.42
CA ALA A 78 -4.45 11.22 3.98
C ALA A 78 -3.46 12.16 3.25
N VAL A 79 -3.35 13.42 3.68
CA VAL A 79 -2.48 14.43 3.05
C VAL A 79 -1.09 14.53 3.68
N LYS A 80 -0.82 13.78 4.76
CA LYS A 80 0.49 13.81 5.43
C LYS A 80 1.54 12.99 4.67
N PRO A 81 2.82 13.39 4.73
CA PRO A 81 3.93 12.56 4.27
C PRO A 81 3.98 11.24 5.05
N PHE A 82 4.55 10.20 4.44
CA PHE A 82 4.79 8.92 5.11
C PHE A 82 6.26 8.82 5.53
N THR A 83 6.59 9.28 6.74
CA THR A 83 7.99 9.42 7.17
C THR A 83 8.70 8.10 7.48
N LEU A 84 7.94 7.03 7.75
CA LEU A 84 8.49 5.70 7.99
C LEU A 84 9.02 5.02 6.72
N ILE A 85 8.79 5.61 5.54
CA ILE A 85 9.33 5.09 4.29
C ILE A 85 10.87 5.01 4.29
N LYS A 86 11.55 5.83 5.09
CA LYS A 86 13.01 5.80 5.27
C LYS A 86 13.56 4.42 5.66
N ASP A 87 12.72 3.60 6.32
CA ASP A 87 13.07 2.27 6.80
C ASP A 87 12.70 1.17 5.79
N HIS A 88 12.24 1.54 4.58
CA HIS A 88 11.74 0.61 3.58
C HIS A 88 12.88 -0.11 2.83
N VAL A 89 12.80 -1.43 2.72
CA VAL A 89 13.90 -2.26 2.18
C VAL A 89 14.27 -1.96 0.72
N LEU A 90 13.30 -1.58 -0.11
CA LEU A 90 13.56 -1.25 -1.53
C LEU A 90 13.84 0.24 -1.79
N LEU A 91 13.82 1.10 -0.77
CA LEU A 91 13.98 2.55 -0.98
C LEU A 91 15.27 2.91 -1.74
N PRO A 92 16.44 2.29 -1.46
CA PRO A 92 17.67 2.60 -2.20
C PRO A 92 17.60 2.37 -3.71
N TYR A 93 16.73 1.47 -4.17
CA TYR A 93 16.59 1.08 -5.57
C TYR A 93 15.49 1.85 -6.30
N ALA A 94 14.66 2.62 -5.59
CA ALA A 94 13.52 3.33 -6.15
C ALA A 94 13.90 4.65 -6.83
N THR A 95 14.64 4.60 -7.94
CA THR A 95 15.14 5.79 -8.66
C THR A 95 14.08 6.46 -9.55
N GLU A 96 12.98 5.78 -9.85
CA GLU A 96 12.00 6.15 -10.88
C GLU A 96 10.67 6.66 -10.30
N LEU A 97 10.69 7.22 -9.08
CA LEU A 97 9.48 7.61 -8.35
C LEU A 97 8.61 8.64 -9.09
N ASP A 98 9.22 9.61 -9.77
CA ASP A 98 8.46 10.63 -10.52
C ASP A 98 7.74 10.03 -11.73
N ALA A 99 8.39 9.09 -12.44
CA ALA A 99 7.80 8.39 -13.58
C ALA A 99 6.65 7.47 -13.13
N VAL A 100 6.86 6.72 -12.03
CA VAL A 100 5.83 5.86 -11.43
C VAL A 100 4.65 6.68 -10.92
N ASP A 101 4.88 7.81 -10.27
CA ASP A 101 3.80 8.67 -9.80
C ASP A 101 2.92 9.18 -10.96
N ALA A 102 3.54 9.61 -12.06
CA ALA A 102 2.82 10.01 -13.25
C ALA A 102 2.00 8.83 -13.84
N GLU A 103 2.62 7.65 -13.99
CA GLU A 103 1.95 6.44 -14.47
C GLU A 103 0.74 6.08 -13.59
N PHE A 104 0.94 6.03 -12.27
CA PHE A 104 -0.08 5.54 -11.33
C PHE A 104 -1.22 6.54 -11.13
N ARG A 105 -0.98 7.86 -11.23
CA ARG A 105 -2.07 8.86 -11.27
C ARG A 105 -2.94 8.75 -12.52
N HIS A 106 -2.45 8.16 -13.60
CA HIS A 106 -3.26 7.86 -14.78
C HIS A 106 -4.02 6.53 -14.64
N LEU A 107 -3.40 5.51 -14.05
CA LEU A 107 -4.00 4.18 -13.88
C LEU A 107 -5.03 4.12 -12.74
N LEU A 108 -4.73 4.76 -11.61
CA LEU A 108 -5.61 4.86 -10.46
C LEU A 108 -6.40 6.16 -10.55
N ASN A 109 -7.70 6.06 -10.33
CA ASN A 109 -8.61 7.20 -10.25
C ASN A 109 -9.75 6.86 -9.27
N ALA A 110 -10.59 7.85 -8.98
CA ALA A 110 -11.67 7.71 -8.01
C ALA A 110 -12.64 6.57 -8.36
N GLU A 111 -12.96 6.37 -9.65
CA GLU A 111 -13.81 5.26 -10.09
C GLU A 111 -13.13 3.91 -9.82
N LYS A 112 -11.85 3.75 -10.18
CA LYS A 112 -11.07 2.54 -9.96
C LYS A 112 -10.98 2.19 -8.48
N ILE A 113 -10.67 3.18 -7.63
CA ILE A 113 -10.59 3.03 -6.18
C ILE A 113 -11.93 2.55 -5.62
N ARG A 114 -13.03 3.24 -5.94
CA ARG A 114 -14.38 2.83 -5.50
C ARG A 114 -14.75 1.44 -5.99
N SER A 115 -14.41 1.10 -7.24
CA SER A 115 -14.68 -0.24 -7.79
C SER A 115 -13.93 -1.35 -7.04
N ILE A 116 -12.67 -1.11 -6.64
CA ILE A 116 -11.88 -2.06 -5.85
C ILE A 116 -12.47 -2.20 -4.45
N VAL A 117 -12.74 -1.07 -3.79
CA VAL A 117 -13.32 -1.06 -2.44
C VAL A 117 -14.70 -1.73 -2.42
N ALA A 118 -15.50 -1.60 -3.46
CA ALA A 118 -16.81 -2.25 -3.58
C ALA A 118 -16.76 -3.79 -3.66
N LEU A 119 -15.60 -4.39 -3.98
CA LEU A 119 -15.45 -5.85 -4.01
C LEU A 119 -15.43 -6.49 -2.61
N ILE A 120 -15.14 -5.69 -1.57
CA ILE A 120 -15.10 -6.19 -0.19
C ILE A 120 -16.54 -6.58 0.21
N PRO A 121 -16.83 -7.73 0.82
CA PRO A 121 -18.17 -8.09 1.25
C PRO A 121 -18.68 -7.29 2.46
N ASP A 122 -19.99 -7.03 2.54
CA ASP A 122 -20.60 -6.29 3.64
C ASP A 122 -20.42 -6.98 5.00
N GLU A 123 -20.41 -8.32 5.03
CA GLU A 123 -20.20 -9.12 6.24
C GLU A 123 -18.84 -8.88 6.89
N TRP A 124 -17.86 -8.40 6.12
CA TRP A 124 -16.52 -8.08 6.63
C TRP A 124 -16.40 -6.63 7.14
N LEU A 125 -17.29 -5.73 6.71
CA LEU A 125 -17.21 -4.30 7.03
C LEU A 125 -17.99 -3.91 8.28
N ASN A 126 -18.88 -4.78 8.76
CA ASN A 126 -19.78 -4.52 9.89
C ASN A 126 -19.46 -5.35 11.16
N ILE A 127 -18.26 -5.95 11.25
CA ILE A 127 -17.95 -6.94 12.31
C ILE A 127 -17.99 -6.35 13.72
N ASP A 128 -17.43 -5.14 13.91
CA ASP A 128 -17.20 -4.58 15.26
C ASP A 128 -18.07 -3.35 15.57
N GLY A 129 -19.03 -3.01 14.69
CA GLY A 129 -19.89 -1.83 14.86
C GLY A 129 -19.15 -0.49 14.86
N THR A 130 -17.88 -0.46 14.43
CA THR A 130 -17.05 0.75 14.36
C THR A 130 -17.63 1.83 13.44
N PHE A 131 -18.33 1.40 12.40
CA PHE A 131 -19.00 2.27 11.44
C PHE A 131 -20.51 2.07 11.52
N GLU A 132 -21.27 3.12 11.20
CA GLU A 132 -22.73 3.09 11.12
C GLU A 132 -23.24 2.07 10.08
N SER A 133 -22.50 1.91 8.98
CA SER A 133 -22.82 0.97 7.92
C SER A 133 -21.58 0.58 7.11
N ALA A 134 -21.70 -0.51 6.34
CA ALA A 134 -20.69 -0.93 5.38
C ALA A 134 -20.42 0.18 4.34
N GLU A 135 -21.45 0.91 3.91
CA GLU A 135 -21.31 2.03 2.97
C GLU A 135 -20.49 3.17 3.56
N THR A 136 -20.75 3.53 4.83
CA THR A 136 -19.96 4.55 5.54
C THR A 136 -18.49 4.12 5.66
N ASN A 137 -18.23 2.84 5.93
CA ASN A 137 -16.89 2.27 5.98
C ASN A 137 -16.20 2.41 4.62
N ARG A 138 -16.82 1.94 3.53
CA ARG A 138 -16.29 2.08 2.16
C ARG A 138 -16.00 3.54 1.81
N ALA A 139 -16.92 4.45 2.10
CA ALA A 139 -16.78 5.86 1.78
C ALA A 139 -15.56 6.49 2.47
N ILE A 140 -15.27 6.09 3.72
CA ILE A 140 -14.09 6.55 4.45
C ILE A 140 -12.80 6.03 3.82
N TYR A 141 -12.71 4.73 3.52
CA TYR A 141 -11.52 4.15 2.91
C TYR A 141 -11.28 4.64 1.48
N SER A 142 -12.32 4.70 0.65
CA SER A 142 -12.23 5.29 -0.69
C SER A 142 -11.85 6.76 -0.61
N GLY A 143 -12.47 7.53 0.29
CA GLY A 143 -12.13 8.94 0.50
C GLY A 143 -10.68 9.16 0.94
N PHE A 144 -10.15 8.30 1.82
CA PHE A 144 -8.75 8.34 2.24
C PHE A 144 -7.81 8.13 1.04
N LEU A 145 -8.04 7.07 0.28
CA LEU A 145 -7.23 6.71 -0.88
C LEU A 145 -7.32 7.77 -2.00
N GLU A 146 -8.52 8.30 -2.27
CA GLU A 146 -8.74 9.36 -3.25
C GLU A 146 -8.00 10.64 -2.86
N LEU A 147 -8.14 11.08 -1.61
CA LEU A 147 -7.47 12.30 -1.12
C LEU A 147 -5.95 12.13 -1.10
N ARG A 148 -5.47 10.95 -0.72
CA ARG A 148 -4.04 10.61 -0.71
C ARG A 148 -3.46 10.56 -2.13
N LEU A 149 -4.20 10.03 -3.10
CA LEU A 149 -3.80 10.01 -4.51
C LEU A 149 -3.73 11.44 -5.08
N ALA A 150 -4.71 12.28 -4.76
CA ALA A 150 -4.74 13.68 -5.19
C ALA A 150 -3.57 14.50 -4.62
N ASN A 151 -2.98 14.05 -3.51
CA ASN A 151 -1.84 14.68 -2.84
C ASN A 151 -0.57 13.80 -2.91
N SER A 152 -0.43 12.97 -3.95
CA SER A 152 0.65 11.99 -4.04
C SER A 152 2.05 12.62 -4.01
N SER A 153 2.18 13.83 -4.55
CA SER A 153 3.43 14.62 -4.51
C SER A 153 4.00 14.76 -3.10
N THR A 154 3.15 14.83 -2.06
CA THR A 154 3.60 14.93 -0.67
C THR A 154 4.39 13.70 -0.23
N PHE A 155 3.86 12.49 -0.46
CA PHE A 155 4.57 11.27 -0.04
C PHE A 155 5.67 10.87 -1.03
N VAL A 156 5.55 11.24 -2.31
CA VAL A 156 6.60 11.01 -3.31
C VAL A 156 7.84 11.84 -2.98
N ASN A 157 7.66 13.14 -2.67
CA ASN A 157 8.77 13.99 -2.24
C ASN A 157 9.40 13.48 -0.93
N GLN A 158 8.58 13.06 0.03
CA GLN A 158 9.09 12.44 1.26
C GLN A 158 9.96 11.20 1.00
N ALA A 159 9.57 10.34 0.05
CA ALA A 159 10.36 9.16 -0.31
C ALA A 159 11.66 9.55 -1.02
N LYS A 160 11.62 10.55 -1.90
CA LYS A 160 12.81 11.08 -2.58
C LYS A 160 13.81 11.69 -1.60
N ASP A 161 13.33 12.43 -0.59
CA ASP A 161 14.16 13.07 0.43
C ASP A 161 14.77 12.07 1.43
N ALA A 162 14.11 10.92 1.64
CA ALA A 162 14.53 9.89 2.57
C ALA A 162 15.52 8.87 1.97
N ARG A 163 15.69 8.86 0.64
CA ARG A 163 16.53 7.93 -0.11
C ARG A 163 17.98 8.41 -0.20
#